data_AF-M2VV56-F1
#
_entry.id   AF-M2VV56-F1
#
_cell.length_a   1.000
_cell.length_b   1.000
_cell.length_c   1.000
_cell.angle_alpha   90.00
_cell.angle_beta   90.00
_cell.angle_gamma   90.00
#
_symmetry.space_group_name_H-M   'P 1'
#
loop_
_entity.id
_entity.type
_entity.pdbx_description
1 polymer ?
#
loop_
_entity_poly.entity_id
_entity_poly.type
_entity_poly.pdbx_seq_one_letter_code
_entity_poly.pdbx_strand_id
1 'polypeptide(L)'
;MNSDASLRWLVILLFSCCILLFVPLLFTAITTESLQEGFVNIGNNPWALAAFSDFTVGFVFNLTFICVREASDLYQVPGRKPSLWTAFFWVILALLVGNPAVLSYGIYQLVKAHSIKSAFLVTLPSDKTGSHSLSKTKWLYWLFQLAMLGLLIYYIVSCLIALMSQSIGDGWQYIQKDPWAYLTFFDNLLGVVFTSVYIAVSQHPKWIHVIAWWLTLWLFGNGVTAIFALWLCWRKYSLGESLLYRE
;
A
#
# COMPACT_ATOMS: atom_id res chain seq x y z
N MET A 1 -25.42 -7.98 16.92
CA MET A 1 -23.96 -8.08 16.66
C MET A 1 -23.45 -6.70 16.27
N ASN A 2 -22.36 -6.22 16.88
CA ASN A 2 -21.73 -4.96 16.49
C ASN A 2 -21.27 -5.06 15.02
N SER A 3 -21.85 -4.23 14.14
CA SER A 3 -21.57 -4.21 12.70
C SER A 3 -20.07 -4.09 12.38
N ASP A 4 -19.34 -3.37 13.23
CA ASP A 4 -17.89 -3.16 13.11
C ASP A 4 -17.07 -4.43 13.37
N ALA A 5 -17.51 -5.30 14.29
CA ALA A 5 -16.84 -6.58 14.54
C ALA A 5 -16.99 -7.54 13.34
N SER A 6 -18.17 -7.59 12.73
CA SER A 6 -18.40 -8.39 11.52
C SER A 6 -17.57 -7.91 10.35
N LEU A 7 -17.49 -6.58 10.15
CA LEU A 7 -16.69 -5.98 9.08
C LEU A 7 -15.20 -6.29 9.25
N ARG A 8 -14.69 -6.23 10.48
CA ARG A 8 -13.30 -6.57 10.79
C ARG A 8 -12.96 -8.01 10.40
N TRP A 9 -13.81 -8.97 10.77
CA TRP A 9 -13.61 -10.38 10.41
C TRP A 9 -13.73 -10.62 8.91
N LEU A 10 -14.61 -9.89 8.22
CA LEU A 10 -14.72 -9.94 6.75
C LEU A 10 -13.41 -9.49 6.08
N VAL A 11 -12.81 -8.39 6.55
CA VAL A 11 -11.52 -7.90 6.01
C VAL A 11 -10.38 -8.86 6.33
N ILE A 12 -10.35 -9.44 7.53
CA ILE A 12 -9.37 -10.49 7.88
C ILE A 12 -9.48 -11.66 6.90
N LEU A 13 -10.70 -12.17 6.68
CA LEU A 13 -10.94 -13.27 5.76
C LEU A 13 -10.51 -12.93 4.34
N LEU A 14 -10.86 -11.73 3.85
CA LEU A 14 -10.46 -11.24 2.54
C LEU A 14 -8.92 -11.26 2.39
N PHE A 15 -8.20 -10.67 3.36
CA PHE A 15 -6.75 -10.61 3.33
C PHE A 15 -6.12 -12.01 3.41
N SER A 16 -6.65 -12.89 4.27
CA SER A 16 -6.18 -14.27 4.36
C SER A 16 -6.37 -15.03 3.05
N CYS A 17 -7.52 -14.89 2.40
CA CYS A 17 -7.77 -15.50 1.09
C CYS A 17 -6.79 -14.99 0.03
N CYS A 18 -6.54 -13.68 -0.04
CA CYS A 18 -5.57 -13.11 -0.98
C CYS A 18 -4.16 -13.66 -0.76
N ILE A 19 -3.71 -13.77 0.51
CA ILE A 19 -2.40 -14.36 0.84
C ILE A 19 -2.34 -15.83 0.43
N LEU A 20 -3.37 -16.62 0.75
CA LEU A 20 -3.42 -18.04 0.41
C LEU A 20 -3.41 -18.29 -1.11
N LEU A 21 -4.03 -17.40 -1.90
CA LEU A 21 -3.98 -17.46 -3.36
C LEU A 21 -2.61 -17.07 -3.93
N PHE A 22 -1.85 -16.22 -3.24
CA PHE A 22 -0.52 -15.78 -3.66
C PHE A 22 0.55 -16.86 -3.44
N VAL A 23 0.47 -17.63 -2.35
CA VAL A 23 1.51 -18.61 -1.95
C VAL A 23 1.86 -19.62 -3.07
N PRO A 24 0.89 -20.27 -3.76
CA PRO A 24 1.21 -21.17 -4.87
C PRO A 24 1.91 -20.48 -6.04
N LEU A 25 1.59 -19.21 -6.32
CA LEU A 25 2.22 -18.43 -7.38
C LEU A 25 3.68 -18.14 -7.04
N LEU A 26 3.96 -17.74 -5.79
CA LEU A 26 5.33 -17.53 -5.31
C LEU A 26 6.15 -18.81 -5.39
N PHE A 27 5.57 -19.94 -4.96
CA PHE A 27 6.25 -21.22 -5.05
C PHE A 27 6.53 -21.63 -6.49
N THR A 28 5.59 -21.38 -7.40
CA THR A 28 5.77 -21.63 -8.84
C THR A 28 6.89 -20.78 -9.42
N ALA A 29 6.93 -19.48 -9.11
CA ALA A 29 7.99 -18.57 -9.61
C ALA A 29 9.38 -19.01 -9.13
N ILE A 30 9.55 -19.22 -7.81
CA ILE A 30 10.84 -19.61 -7.21
C ILE A 30 11.34 -20.97 -7.72
N THR A 31 10.43 -21.90 -8.03
CA THR A 31 10.80 -23.24 -8.51
C THR A 31 11.03 -23.30 -10.02
N THR A 32 10.50 -22.34 -10.78
CA THR A 32 10.60 -22.33 -12.25
C THR A 32 11.82 -21.56 -12.74
N GLU A 33 12.13 -20.42 -12.13
CA GLU A 33 13.21 -19.53 -12.60
C GLU A 33 13.87 -18.77 -11.46
N SER A 34 15.14 -18.45 -11.60
CA SER A 34 15.86 -17.68 -10.58
C SER A 34 15.34 -16.24 -10.51
N LEU A 35 15.46 -15.61 -9.33
CA LEU A 35 15.03 -14.22 -9.15
C LEU A 35 15.77 -13.26 -10.11
N GLN A 36 17.04 -13.53 -10.40
CA GLN A 36 17.84 -12.72 -11.33
C GLN A 36 17.27 -12.80 -12.75
N GLU A 37 16.96 -14.01 -13.23
CA GLU A 37 16.31 -14.20 -14.53
C GLU A 37 14.94 -13.51 -14.58
N GLY A 38 14.16 -13.58 -13.50
CA GLY A 38 12.90 -12.87 -13.35
C GLY A 38 13.02 -11.36 -13.56
N PHE A 39 14.00 -10.72 -12.93
CA PHE A 39 14.24 -9.29 -13.13
C PHE A 39 14.65 -8.96 -14.56
N VAL A 40 15.45 -9.82 -15.20
CA VAL A 40 15.83 -9.66 -16.60
C VAL A 40 14.60 -9.77 -17.50
N ASN A 41 13.73 -10.75 -17.28
CA ASN A 41 12.50 -10.96 -18.05
C ASN A 41 11.54 -9.77 -17.89
N ILE A 42 11.29 -9.33 -16.65
CA ILE A 42 10.48 -8.13 -16.36
C ILE A 42 11.04 -6.91 -17.09
N GLY A 43 12.37 -6.72 -17.08
CA GLY A 43 13.03 -5.60 -17.77
C GLY A 43 12.94 -5.68 -19.30
N ASN A 44 12.86 -6.90 -19.86
CA ASN A 44 12.81 -7.14 -21.30
C ASN A 44 11.42 -6.97 -21.91
N ASN A 45 10.35 -6.91 -21.10
CA ASN A 45 8.99 -6.68 -21.58
C ASN A 45 8.39 -5.39 -21.00
N PRO A 46 7.92 -4.45 -21.83
CA PRO A 46 7.52 -3.14 -21.33
C PRO A 46 6.21 -3.17 -20.53
N TRP A 47 5.30 -4.13 -20.76
CA TRP A 47 4.10 -4.30 -19.91
C TRP A 47 4.46 -4.92 -18.56
N ALA A 48 5.40 -5.88 -18.52
CA ALA A 48 5.90 -6.42 -17.25
C ALA A 48 6.64 -5.34 -16.44
N LEU A 49 7.44 -4.50 -17.10
CA LEU A 49 8.09 -3.35 -16.46
C LEU A 49 7.08 -2.32 -15.93
N ALA A 50 5.99 -2.07 -16.67
CA ALA A 50 4.91 -1.20 -16.19
C ALA A 50 4.18 -1.78 -14.98
N ALA A 51 3.96 -3.10 -14.94
CA ALA A 51 3.42 -3.76 -13.75
C ALA A 51 4.40 -3.67 -12.56
N PHE A 52 5.70 -3.82 -12.80
CA PHE A 52 6.72 -3.67 -11.75
C PHE A 52 6.82 -2.23 -11.21
N SER A 53 6.68 -1.22 -12.07
CA SER A 53 6.66 0.17 -11.62
C SER A 53 5.39 0.48 -10.82
N ASP A 54 4.23 -0.05 -11.22
CA ASP A 54 3.00 0.02 -10.42
C ASP A 54 3.16 -0.64 -9.03
N PHE A 55 3.82 -1.80 -8.99
CA PHE A 55 4.15 -2.50 -7.75
C PHE A 55 5.00 -1.64 -6.84
N THR A 56 6.02 -0.99 -7.38
CA THR A 56 6.90 -0.13 -6.60
C THR A 56 6.13 1.04 -5.96
N VAL A 57 5.17 1.63 -6.69
CA VAL A 57 4.31 2.70 -6.16
C VAL A 57 3.49 2.20 -4.97
N GLY A 58 2.75 1.11 -5.14
CA GLY A 58 1.90 0.54 -4.09
C GLY A 58 2.72 0.08 -2.88
N PHE A 59 3.87 -0.53 -3.15
CA PHE A 59 4.78 -1.04 -2.14
C PHE A 59 5.32 0.08 -1.24
N VAL A 60 5.75 1.21 -1.80
CA VAL A 60 6.26 2.35 -1.01
C VAL A 60 5.15 2.98 -0.17
N PHE A 61 3.92 3.05 -0.68
CA PHE A 61 2.77 3.51 0.11
C PHE A 61 2.54 2.60 1.31
N ASN A 62 2.54 1.29 1.08
CA ASN A 62 2.28 0.28 2.09
C ASN A 62 3.39 0.19 3.15
N LEU A 63 4.66 0.30 2.76
CA LEU A 63 5.78 0.43 3.71
C LEU A 63 5.64 1.67 4.58
N THR A 64 5.25 2.80 3.97
CA THR A 64 5.02 4.03 4.71
C THR A 64 3.88 3.86 5.71
N PHE A 65 2.80 3.17 5.33
CA PHE A 65 1.73 2.81 6.26
C PHE A 65 2.24 2.03 7.47
N ILE A 66 3.05 0.97 7.27
CA ILE A 66 3.65 0.19 8.37
C ILE A 66 4.44 1.10 9.31
N CYS A 67 5.37 1.88 8.75
CA CYS A 67 6.24 2.78 9.51
C CYS A 67 5.45 3.83 10.31
N VAL A 68 4.49 4.51 9.67
CA VAL A 68 3.68 5.54 10.31
C VAL A 68 2.80 4.96 11.40
N ARG A 69 2.22 3.77 11.17
CA ARG A 69 1.35 3.10 12.13
C ARG A 69 2.10 2.66 13.38
N GLU A 70 3.22 1.96 13.22
CA GLU A 70 4.04 1.55 14.36
C GLU A 70 4.63 2.77 15.10
N ALA A 71 5.03 3.82 14.37
CA ALA A 71 5.48 5.07 14.99
C ALA A 71 4.37 5.75 15.80
N SER A 72 3.12 5.72 15.35
CA SER A 72 1.98 6.30 16.08
C SER A 72 1.64 5.56 17.36
N ASP A 73 1.71 4.23 17.34
CA ASP A 73 1.45 3.42 18.54
C ASP A 73 2.42 3.76 19.68
N LEU A 74 3.60 4.32 19.36
CA LEU A 74 4.57 4.83 20.33
C LEU A 74 4.06 6.02 21.12
N TYR A 75 3.25 6.88 20.48
CA TYR A 75 2.81 8.14 21.07
C TYR A 75 1.47 8.02 21.80
N GLN A 76 0.65 7.01 21.48
CA GLN A 76 -0.70 6.88 22.02
C GLN A 76 -0.81 6.11 23.34
N VAL A 77 0.13 5.22 23.66
CA VAL A 77 0.02 4.35 24.86
C VAL A 77 1.14 4.64 25.86
N PRO A 78 0.88 5.42 26.92
CA PRO A 78 1.86 5.69 27.97
C PRO A 78 2.40 4.37 28.58
N GLY A 79 3.73 4.21 28.58
CA GLY A 79 4.40 3.04 29.15
C GLY A 79 4.58 1.84 28.20
N ARG A 80 4.01 1.87 26.99
CA ARG A 80 4.30 0.85 25.97
C ARG A 80 5.62 1.19 25.28
N LYS A 81 6.65 0.36 25.49
CA LYS A 81 7.94 0.58 24.81
C LYS A 81 7.79 0.38 23.29
N PRO A 82 8.42 1.23 22.47
CA PRO A 82 8.56 0.97 21.05
C PRO A 82 9.15 -0.40 20.81
N SER A 83 8.43 -1.25 20.09
CA SER A 83 9.08 -2.33 19.39
C SER A 83 9.45 -1.80 18.02
N LEU A 84 10.53 -1.01 17.94
CA LEU A 84 11.18 -0.71 16.65
C LEU A 84 11.44 -2.00 15.87
N TRP A 85 11.66 -3.10 16.61
CA TRP A 85 11.74 -4.46 16.09
C TRP A 85 10.49 -4.93 15.37
N THR A 86 9.29 -4.54 15.79
CA THR A 86 8.04 -4.89 15.09
C THR A 86 7.95 -4.17 13.76
N ALA A 87 8.20 -2.86 13.74
CA ALA A 87 8.24 -2.09 12.49
C ALA A 87 9.32 -2.64 11.54
N PHE A 88 10.53 -2.87 12.06
CA PHE A 88 11.64 -3.44 11.31
C PHE A 88 11.29 -4.82 10.75
N PHE A 89 10.74 -5.71 11.57
CA PHE A 89 10.30 -7.04 11.15
C PHE A 89 9.32 -6.98 9.98
N TRP A 90 8.27 -6.16 10.09
CA TRP A 90 7.26 -6.05 9.03
C TRP A 90 7.80 -5.40 7.76
N VAL A 91 8.69 -4.41 7.86
CA VAL A 91 9.36 -3.80 6.71
C VAL A 91 10.27 -4.80 6.01
N ILE A 92 11.10 -5.54 6.75
CA ILE A 92 11.97 -6.58 6.18
C ILE A 92 11.13 -7.68 5.54
N LEU A 93 10.06 -8.14 6.20
CA LEU A 93 9.17 -9.13 5.62
C LEU A 93 8.53 -8.63 4.33
N ALA A 94 8.06 -7.37 4.29
CA ALA A 94 7.52 -6.76 3.08
C ALA A 94 8.57 -6.64 1.96
N LEU A 95 9.83 -6.34 2.27
CA LEU A 95 10.90 -6.34 1.28
C LEU A 95 11.19 -7.73 0.71
N LEU A 96 10.92 -8.80 1.47
CA LEU A 96 11.16 -10.17 1.03
C LEU A 96 9.98 -10.77 0.26
N VAL A 97 8.75 -10.47 0.65
CA VAL A 97 7.55 -11.15 0.09
C VAL A 97 6.48 -10.19 -0.44
N GLY A 98 6.74 -8.88 -0.50
CA GLY A 98 5.84 -7.89 -1.10
C GLY A 98 4.56 -7.59 -0.31
N ASN A 99 3.45 -7.32 -1.01
CA ASN A 99 2.17 -6.98 -0.38
C ASN A 99 1.52 -8.09 0.46
N PRO A 100 1.79 -9.41 0.28
CA PRO A 100 1.40 -10.41 1.26
C PRO A 100 1.81 -10.09 2.71
N ALA A 101 2.99 -9.48 2.91
CA ALA A 101 3.42 -9.05 4.24
C ALA A 101 2.57 -7.88 4.76
N VAL A 102 2.19 -6.96 3.87
CA VAL A 102 1.35 -5.80 4.19
C VAL A 102 -0.05 -6.25 4.59
N LEU A 103 -0.63 -7.21 3.85
CA LEU A 103 -1.92 -7.81 4.20
C LEU A 103 -1.85 -8.55 5.54
N SER A 104 -0.77 -9.29 5.78
CA SER A 104 -0.51 -9.98 7.05
C SER A 104 -0.40 -8.99 8.20
N TYR A 105 0.29 -7.86 7.99
CA TYR A 105 0.36 -6.76 8.94
C TYR A 105 -1.02 -6.12 9.19
N GLY A 106 -1.82 -5.95 8.14
CA GLY A 106 -3.21 -5.50 8.25
C GLY A 106 -4.06 -6.43 9.11
N ILE A 107 -3.96 -7.75 8.92
CA ILE A 107 -4.61 -8.75 9.78
C ILE A 107 -4.13 -8.61 11.23
N TYR A 108 -2.82 -8.53 11.45
CA TYR A 108 -2.23 -8.34 12.77
C TYR A 108 -2.80 -7.09 13.46
N GLN A 109 -2.93 -5.97 12.75
CA GLN A 109 -3.51 -4.76 13.31
C GLN A 109 -5.01 -4.90 13.58
N LEU A 110 -5.76 -5.58 12.70
CA LEU A 110 -7.19 -5.84 12.91
C LEU A 110 -7.43 -6.74 14.13
N VAL A 111 -6.61 -7.76 14.36
CA VAL A 111 -6.73 -8.63 15.55
C VAL A 111 -6.50 -7.85 16.85
N LYS A 112 -5.59 -6.87 16.83
CA LYS A 112 -5.25 -6.05 18.01
C LYS A 112 -6.23 -4.90 18.26
N ALA A 113 -6.86 -4.41 17.20
CA ALA A 113 -7.70 -3.22 17.23
C ALA A 113 -9.15 -3.54 17.63
N HIS A 114 -9.80 -2.60 18.35
CA HIS A 114 -11.21 -2.74 18.70
C HIS A 114 -12.16 -2.43 17.53
N SER A 115 -11.71 -1.62 16.57
CA SER A 115 -12.47 -1.23 15.37
C SER A 115 -11.60 -1.22 14.11
N ILE A 116 -12.23 -1.34 12.93
CA ILE A 116 -11.50 -1.22 11.65
C ILE A 116 -10.82 0.13 11.51
N LYS A 117 -11.47 1.21 11.96
CA LYS A 117 -10.90 2.56 11.95
C LYS A 117 -9.64 2.62 12.80
N SER A 118 -9.69 2.09 14.02
CA SER A 118 -8.52 2.09 14.90
C SER A 118 -7.38 1.22 14.38
N ALA A 119 -7.64 0.23 13.51
CA ALA A 119 -6.59 -0.59 12.90
C ALA A 119 -5.80 0.16 11.83
N PHE A 120 -6.48 0.94 10.98
CA PHE A 120 -5.90 1.57 9.78
C PHE A 120 -5.66 3.08 9.90
N LEU A 121 -6.40 3.78 10.75
CA LEU A 121 -6.24 5.22 10.91
C LEU A 121 -5.40 5.50 12.15
N VAL A 122 -4.41 6.36 11.94
CA VAL A 122 -3.49 6.80 12.98
C VAL A 122 -4.03 8.07 13.61
N THR A 123 -4.29 8.02 14.91
CA THR A 123 -4.64 9.21 15.69
C THR A 123 -3.39 9.88 16.30
N LEU A 124 -2.77 10.85 15.64
CA LEU A 124 -1.72 11.65 16.28
C LEU A 124 -2.28 12.41 17.50
N PRO A 125 -1.54 12.49 18.61
CA PRO A 125 -1.94 13.34 19.75
C PRO A 125 -2.18 14.77 19.27
N SER A 126 -3.30 15.38 19.65
CA SER A 126 -3.54 16.80 19.41
C SER A 126 -2.43 17.59 20.09
N ASP A 127 -1.60 18.30 19.30
CA ASP A 127 -0.53 19.18 19.77
C ASP A 127 -1.12 20.27 20.69
N LYS A 128 -1.22 19.97 21.99
CA LYS A 128 -1.44 20.97 23.04
C LYS A 128 -0.12 21.42 23.68
N THR A 129 1.01 20.82 23.30
CA THR A 129 2.32 21.10 23.92
C THR A 129 3.43 21.21 22.88
N GLY A 130 3.74 22.44 22.45
CA GLY A 130 5.09 22.83 22.00
C GLY A 130 5.38 22.76 20.50
N SER A 131 5.48 23.94 19.88
CA SER A 131 5.78 24.25 18.47
C SER A 131 7.12 23.73 17.89
N HIS A 132 7.92 22.98 18.65
CA HIS A 132 9.28 22.57 18.23
C HIS A 132 9.35 21.18 17.55
N SER A 133 8.33 20.33 17.67
CA SER A 133 8.31 18.96 17.09
C SER A 133 7.93 18.94 15.59
N LEU A 134 7.10 19.89 15.15
CA LEU A 134 6.53 19.94 13.79
C LEU A 134 7.57 20.19 12.69
N SER A 135 8.69 20.86 12.96
CA SER A 135 9.69 21.16 11.93
C SER A 135 10.46 19.90 11.46
N LYS A 136 10.75 18.97 12.39
CA LYS A 136 11.48 17.73 12.09
C LYS A 136 10.64 16.66 11.41
N THR A 137 9.32 16.79 11.37
CA THR A 137 8.46 15.85 10.62
C THR A 137 8.12 16.36 9.23
N LYS A 138 8.19 17.68 9.00
CA LYS A 138 7.89 18.31 7.71
C LYS A 138 8.75 17.78 6.55
N TRP A 139 10.05 17.65 6.76
CA TRP A 139 10.97 17.17 5.71
C TRP A 139 10.67 15.73 5.30
N LEU A 140 10.26 14.86 6.24
CA LEU A 140 9.88 13.47 5.94
C LEU A 140 8.64 13.40 5.04
N TYR A 141 7.61 14.21 5.31
CA TYR A 141 6.45 14.29 4.43
C TYR A 141 6.81 14.83 3.06
N TRP A 142 7.69 15.83 2.99
CA TRP A 142 8.15 16.38 1.72
C TRP A 142 8.93 15.35 0.91
N LEU A 143 9.84 14.60 1.55
CA LEU A 143 10.54 13.49 0.90
C LEU A 143 9.58 12.40 0.44
N PHE A 144 8.58 12.05 1.25
CA PHE A 144 7.56 11.09 0.85
C PHE A 144 6.75 11.58 -0.36
N GLN A 145 6.35 12.85 -0.39
CA GLN A 145 5.67 13.45 -1.53
C GLN A 145 6.54 13.43 -2.78
N LEU A 146 7.83 13.77 -2.67
CA LEU A 146 8.75 13.70 -3.79
C LEU A 146 8.96 12.27 -4.29
N ALA A 147 9.10 11.31 -3.37
CA ALA A 147 9.21 9.89 -3.73
C ALA A 147 7.94 9.41 -4.47
N MET A 148 6.76 9.73 -3.93
CA MET A 148 5.48 9.39 -4.57
C MET A 148 5.31 10.05 -5.94
N LEU A 149 5.70 11.32 -6.07
CA LEU A 149 5.64 12.02 -7.36
C LEU A 149 6.61 11.41 -8.37
N GLY A 150 7.84 11.11 -7.96
CA GLY A 150 8.84 10.46 -8.80
C GLY A 150 8.40 9.08 -9.26
N LEU A 151 7.84 8.27 -8.36
CA LEU A 151 7.30 6.94 -8.68
C LEU A 151 6.07 7.02 -9.59
N LEU A 152 5.18 8.00 -9.38
CA LEU A 152 4.05 8.24 -10.26
C LEU A 152 4.50 8.61 -11.68
N ILE A 153 5.49 9.50 -11.80
CA ILE A 153 6.07 9.86 -13.11
C ILE A 153 6.70 8.64 -13.76
N TYR A 154 7.48 7.85 -13.01
CA TYR A 154 8.08 6.63 -13.51
C TYR A 154 7.03 5.64 -14.03
N TYR A 155 5.97 5.39 -13.25
CA TYR A 155 4.86 4.53 -13.66
C TYR A 155 4.16 5.03 -14.93
N ILE A 156 3.82 6.31 -15.01
CA ILE A 156 3.19 6.90 -16.20
C ILE A 156 4.09 6.72 -17.43
N VAL A 157 5.39 6.98 -17.30
CA VAL A 157 6.36 6.80 -18.39
C VAL A 157 6.45 5.33 -18.81
N SER A 158 6.50 4.38 -17.87
CA SER A 158 6.50 2.95 -18.19
C SER A 158 5.24 2.54 -18.97
N CYS A 159 4.06 3.00 -18.55
CA CYS A 159 2.81 2.73 -19.24
C CYS A 159 2.79 3.30 -20.66
N LEU A 160 3.28 4.54 -20.86
CA LEU A 160 3.38 5.15 -22.18
C LEU A 160 4.34 4.38 -23.10
N ILE A 161 5.50 3.95 -22.58
CA ILE A 161 6.45 3.12 -23.32
C ILE A 161 5.79 1.79 -23.71
N ALA A 162 5.07 1.15 -22.80
CA ALA A 162 4.38 -0.11 -23.07
C ALA A 162 3.31 0.04 -24.16
N LEU A 163 2.47 1.07 -24.07
CA LEU A 163 1.45 1.39 -25.06
C LEU A 163 2.02 1.68 -26.45
N MET A 164 3.19 2.33 -26.51
CA MET A 164 3.87 2.63 -27.78
C MET A 164 4.60 1.42 -28.37
N SER A 165 4.98 0.45 -27.55
CA SER A 165 5.87 -0.64 -27.94
C SER A 165 5.13 -1.93 -28.31
N GLN A 166 4.02 -2.25 -27.65
CA GLN A 166 3.29 -3.50 -27.88
C GLN A 166 1.81 -3.38 -27.50
N SER A 167 0.96 -4.22 -28.11
CA SER A 167 -0.46 -4.26 -27.77
C SER A 167 -0.68 -4.74 -26.32
N ILE A 168 -1.80 -4.33 -25.71
CA ILE A 168 -2.17 -4.81 -24.35
C ILE A 168 -2.31 -6.33 -24.34
N GLY A 169 -2.85 -6.92 -25.41
CA GLY A 169 -3.05 -8.37 -25.52
C GLY A 169 -1.74 -9.14 -25.49
N ASP A 170 -0.74 -8.70 -26.26
CA ASP A 170 0.59 -9.33 -26.27
C ASP A 170 1.29 -9.18 -24.92
N GLY A 171 1.16 -8.01 -24.29
CA GLY A 171 1.64 -7.77 -22.94
C GLY A 171 1.06 -8.71 -21.91
N TRP A 172 -0.27 -8.87 -21.93
CA TRP A 172 -0.95 -9.76 -21.02
C TRP A 172 -0.56 -11.22 -21.24
N GLN A 173 -0.44 -11.67 -22.49
CA GLN A 173 0.05 -13.00 -22.80
C GLN A 173 1.48 -13.23 -22.31
N TYR A 174 2.34 -12.22 -22.39
CA TYR A 174 3.68 -12.29 -21.81
C TYR A 174 3.62 -12.45 -20.29
N ILE A 175 2.88 -11.56 -19.60
CA ILE A 175 2.72 -11.59 -18.14
C ILE A 175 2.18 -12.94 -17.68
N GLN A 176 1.25 -13.57 -18.40
CA GLN A 176 0.71 -14.88 -18.05
C GLN A 176 1.72 -16.03 -18.20
N LYS A 177 2.69 -15.89 -19.10
CA LYS A 177 3.67 -16.95 -19.40
C LYS A 177 4.91 -16.85 -18.53
N ASP A 178 5.28 -15.64 -18.12
CA ASP A 178 6.46 -15.37 -17.29
C ASP A 178 6.09 -15.44 -15.79
N PRO A 179 6.64 -16.40 -15.01
CA PRO A 179 6.28 -16.60 -13.61
C PRO A 179 6.49 -15.38 -12.72
N TRP A 180 7.62 -14.68 -12.83
CA TRP A 180 7.89 -13.49 -12.02
C TRP A 180 7.02 -12.28 -12.41
N ALA A 181 6.76 -12.06 -13.69
CA ALA A 181 5.82 -11.02 -14.13
C ALA A 181 4.39 -11.32 -13.68
N TYR A 182 3.95 -12.57 -13.77
CA TYR A 182 2.64 -12.99 -13.28
C TYR A 182 2.51 -12.79 -11.77
N LEU A 183 3.54 -13.20 -11.02
CA LEU A 183 3.60 -13.00 -9.57
C LEU A 183 3.54 -11.51 -9.21
N THR A 184 4.31 -10.67 -9.91
CA THR A 184 4.34 -9.21 -9.71
C THR A 184 2.96 -8.60 -9.97
N PHE A 185 2.27 -9.04 -11.02
CA PHE A 185 0.90 -8.63 -11.31
C PHE A 185 -0.07 -9.02 -10.18
N PHE A 186 0.03 -10.23 -9.64
CA PHE A 186 -0.79 -10.63 -8.50
C PHE A 186 -0.44 -9.85 -7.23
N ASP A 187 0.84 -9.62 -6.96
CA ASP A 187 1.30 -8.80 -5.84
C ASP A 187 0.69 -7.39 -5.90
N ASN A 188 0.61 -6.80 -7.09
CA ASN A 188 -0.09 -5.53 -7.32
C ASN A 188 -1.56 -5.57 -6.90
N LEU A 189 -2.28 -6.63 -7.27
CA LEU A 189 -3.69 -6.79 -6.87
C LEU A 189 -3.83 -6.85 -5.35
N LEU A 190 -2.89 -7.49 -4.65
CA LEU A 190 -2.87 -7.53 -3.19
C LEU A 190 -2.68 -6.11 -2.60
N GLY A 191 -1.79 -5.31 -3.20
CA GLY A 191 -1.60 -3.89 -2.85
C GLY A 191 -2.86 -3.04 -3.10
N VAL A 192 -3.56 -3.29 -4.21
CA VAL A 192 -4.84 -2.64 -4.56
C VAL A 192 -5.93 -3.01 -3.56
N VAL A 193 -6.02 -4.28 -3.13
CA VAL A 193 -6.96 -4.74 -2.10
C VAL A 193 -6.70 -4.03 -0.78
N PHE A 194 -5.44 -3.96 -0.34
CA PHE A 194 -5.06 -3.22 0.86
C PHE A 194 -5.48 -1.74 0.77
N THR A 195 -5.10 -1.09 -0.32
CA THR A 195 -5.37 0.34 -0.55
C THR A 195 -6.87 0.61 -0.62
N SER A 196 -7.65 -0.28 -1.24
CA SER A 196 -9.11 -0.19 -1.31
C SER A 196 -9.75 -0.17 0.08
N VAL A 197 -9.30 -1.05 0.98
CA VAL A 197 -9.76 -1.06 2.38
C VAL A 197 -9.35 0.24 3.08
N TYR A 198 -8.10 0.69 2.90
CA TYR A 198 -7.63 1.93 3.48
C TYR A 198 -8.44 3.16 3.02
N ILE A 199 -8.78 3.24 1.73
CA ILE A 199 -9.63 4.30 1.15
C ILE A 199 -11.03 4.26 1.77
N ALA A 200 -11.66 3.08 1.86
CA ALA A 200 -12.98 2.95 2.44
C ALA A 200 -13.01 3.41 3.91
N VAL A 201 -11.99 3.07 4.68
CA VAL A 201 -11.89 3.46 6.09
C VAL A 201 -11.62 4.96 6.23
N SER A 202 -10.73 5.52 5.40
CA SER A 202 -10.31 6.93 5.49
C SER A 202 -11.34 7.94 4.95
N GLN A 203 -12.17 7.56 3.97
CA GLN A 203 -13.13 8.47 3.31
C GLN A 203 -14.56 8.36 3.83
N HIS A 204 -14.86 7.39 4.71
CA HIS A 204 -16.19 7.26 5.32
C HIS A 204 -16.58 8.56 6.06
N PRO A 205 -17.84 9.03 6.00
CA PRO A 205 -19.02 8.43 5.38
C PRO A 205 -19.27 8.81 3.90
N LYS A 206 -18.33 9.49 3.23
CA LYS A 206 -18.55 9.99 1.86
C LYS A 206 -18.41 8.88 0.81
N TRP A 207 -19.34 7.92 0.78
CA TRP A 207 -19.31 6.73 -0.08
C TRP A 207 -19.11 7.00 -1.57
N ILE A 208 -19.60 8.14 -2.08
CA ILE A 208 -19.36 8.54 -3.48
C ILE A 208 -17.85 8.70 -3.76
N HIS A 209 -17.09 9.27 -2.83
CA HIS A 209 -15.64 9.40 -2.97
C HIS A 209 -14.96 8.03 -2.90
N VAL A 210 -15.42 7.14 -2.01
CA VAL A 210 -14.90 5.76 -1.93
C VAL A 210 -15.08 5.04 -3.26
N ILE A 211 -16.29 5.08 -3.84
CA ILE A 211 -16.61 4.44 -5.11
C ILE A 211 -15.77 5.03 -6.25
N ALA A 212 -15.66 6.37 -6.32
CA ALA A 212 -14.85 7.03 -7.33
C ALA A 212 -13.38 6.60 -7.25
N TRP A 213 -12.81 6.56 -6.04
CA TRP A 213 -11.44 6.11 -5.81
C TRP A 213 -11.24 4.63 -6.15
N TRP A 214 -12.20 3.76 -5.82
CA TRP A 214 -12.11 2.35 -6.19
C TRP A 214 -12.15 2.18 -7.70
N LEU A 215 -13.07 2.84 -8.41
CA LEU A 215 -13.15 2.74 -9.86
C LEU A 215 -11.84 3.20 -10.52
N THR A 216 -11.25 4.32 -10.06
CA THR A 216 -9.98 4.77 -10.61
C THR A 216 -8.83 3.83 -10.25
N LEU A 217 -8.76 3.34 -9.01
CA LEU A 217 -7.73 2.40 -8.55
C LEU A 217 -7.75 1.09 -9.36
N TRP A 218 -8.93 0.55 -9.65
CA TRP A 218 -9.06 -0.66 -10.48
C TRP A 218 -8.68 -0.44 -11.95
N LEU A 219 -8.87 0.78 -12.48
CA LEU A 219 -8.54 1.11 -13.87
C LEU A 219 -7.06 1.48 -14.08
N PHE A 220 -6.45 2.13 -13.10
CA PHE A 220 -5.14 2.76 -13.23
C PHE A 220 -4.08 2.20 -12.27
N GLY A 221 -4.43 1.21 -11.45
CA GLY A 221 -3.52 0.57 -10.50
C GLY A 221 -3.05 1.51 -9.40
N ASN A 222 -1.90 1.19 -8.81
CA ASN A 222 -1.29 1.96 -7.73
C ASN A 222 -0.82 3.36 -8.13
N GLY A 223 -0.81 3.74 -9.41
CA GLY A 223 -0.73 5.15 -9.80
C GLY A 223 -1.78 6.03 -9.09
N VAL A 224 -2.98 5.49 -8.87
CA VAL A 224 -4.03 6.17 -8.08
C VAL A 224 -3.71 6.19 -6.59
N THR A 225 -3.06 5.14 -6.07
CA THR A 225 -2.53 5.12 -4.70
C THR A 225 -1.55 6.27 -4.47
N ALA A 226 -0.66 6.57 -5.41
CA ALA A 226 0.24 7.72 -5.32
C ALA A 226 -0.52 9.05 -5.30
N ILE A 227 -1.48 9.25 -6.20
CA ILE A 227 -2.31 10.47 -6.24
C ILE A 227 -3.06 10.63 -4.92
N PHE A 228 -3.65 9.55 -4.42
CA PHE A 228 -4.36 9.54 -3.15
C PHE A 228 -3.44 9.88 -1.97
N ALA A 229 -2.23 9.32 -1.93
CA ALA A 229 -1.22 9.63 -0.92
C ALA A 229 -0.79 11.10 -0.95
N LEU A 230 -0.53 11.65 -2.15
CA LEU A 230 -0.20 13.06 -2.35
C LEU A 230 -1.34 13.96 -1.90
N TRP A 231 -2.60 13.60 -2.23
CA TRP A 231 -3.78 14.32 -1.80
C TRP A 231 -3.96 14.31 -0.28
N LEU A 232 -3.72 13.18 0.40
CA LEU A 232 -3.73 13.08 1.86
C LEU A 232 -2.69 14.00 2.49
N CYS A 233 -1.47 14.01 1.96
CA CYS A 233 -0.41 14.90 2.44
C CYS A 233 -0.77 16.37 2.19
N TRP A 234 -1.31 16.71 1.02
CA TRP A 234 -1.70 18.09 0.70
C TRP A 234 -2.80 18.58 1.64
N ARG A 235 -3.87 17.80 1.86
CA ARG A 235 -4.95 18.17 2.81
C ARG A 235 -4.41 18.45 4.21
N LYS A 236 -3.47 17.64 4.68
CA LYS A 236 -2.84 17.84 5.99
C LYS A 236 -2.12 19.19 6.09
N TYR A 237 -1.46 19.62 5.01
CA TYR A 237 -0.70 20.87 4.98
C TYR A 237 -1.54 22.11 4.71
N SER A 238 -2.46 22.04 3.74
CA SER A 238 -3.21 23.21 3.27
C SER A 238 -4.39 23.56 4.18
N LEU A 239 -5.03 22.56 4.78
CA LEU A 239 -6.24 22.77 5.58
C LEU A 239 -5.95 22.85 7.09
N GLY A 240 -4.72 22.58 7.52
CA GLY A 240 -4.39 22.39 8.94
C GLY A 240 -5.20 21.25 9.57
N GLU A 241 -5.88 20.44 8.76
CA GLU A 241 -6.63 19.28 9.17
C GLU A 241 -5.59 18.22 9.56
N SER A 242 -5.49 17.97 10.86
CA SER A 242 -4.90 16.74 11.33
C SER A 242 -5.57 15.58 10.56
N LEU A 243 -4.83 14.57 10.11
CA LEU A 243 -5.36 13.34 9.46
C LEU A 243 -6.44 12.59 10.30
N LEU A 244 -6.75 13.15 11.46
CA LEU A 244 -7.63 12.72 12.51
C LEU A 244 -9.02 13.21 12.15
N TYR A 245 -9.92 12.24 12.05
CA TYR A 245 -11.31 12.45 12.35
C TYR A 245 -11.44 13.46 13.51
N ARG A 246 -12.12 14.58 13.28
CA ARG A 246 -12.97 15.12 14.33
C ARG A 246 -14.07 14.08 14.52
N GLU A 247 -14.16 13.51 15.72
CA GLU A 247 -15.36 12.78 16.13
C GLU A 247 -16.61 13.64 15.92
#